data_AF-A0A2N2D473-F1
#
_entry.id   AF-A0A2N2D473-F1
#
_cell.length_a   1.000
_cell.length_b   1.000
_cell.length_c   1.000
_cell.angle_alpha   90.00
_cell.angle_beta   90.00
_cell.angle_gamma   90.00
#
_symmetry.space_group_name_H-M   'P 1'
#
loop_
_entity.id
_entity.type
_entity.pdbx_description
1 polymer ?
#
loop_
_entity_poly.entity_id
_entity_poly.type
_entity_poly.pdbx_seq_one_letter_code
_entity_poly.pdbx_strand_id
1 'polypeptide(L)'
;MQIISLIRNKKYRMLLFPVIFLILLALIAMDNIQLASGRRDSVIYTYANSFLKGEIGSGYGIASNDKVSFAGLEPGDIVLGGWPNCAYGRFSHAGIYVGDNMVLEGYVDYGLSAQELSHYLNYSELCLLRVEASREIKDKAVAYALAHQGQMFYPVAFKQGERYWNCSKIIWQAYNVQGINLDIINDLWIAPESFSASPSVKILYEKGT
;
A
#
# COMPACT_ATOMS: atom_id res chain seq x y z
N MET A 1 -19.68 0.57 -44.76
CA MET A 1 -18.61 0.65 -45.79
C MET A 1 -17.59 1.77 -45.55
N GLN A 2 -17.96 2.92 -44.97
CA GLN A 2 -17.03 4.04 -44.69
C GLN A 2 -16.04 3.81 -43.52
N ILE A 3 -16.43 3.07 -42.47
CA ILE A 3 -15.54 2.81 -41.32
C ILE A 3 -14.31 1.97 -41.73
N ILE A 4 -14.50 1.00 -42.62
CA ILE A 4 -13.44 0.11 -43.11
C ILE A 4 -12.43 0.86 -43.98
N SER A 5 -12.84 1.91 -44.72
CA SER A 5 -11.91 2.72 -45.52
C SER A 5 -11.09 3.70 -44.67
N LEU A 6 -11.66 4.22 -43.57
CA LEU A 6 -10.95 5.04 -42.58
C LEU A 6 -9.82 4.26 -41.88
N ILE A 7 -10.06 3.00 -41.52
CA ILE A 7 -9.05 2.13 -40.87
C ILE A 7 -7.87 1.82 -41.83
N ARG A 8 -8.06 1.90 -43.14
CA ARG A 8 -7.01 1.59 -44.13
C ARG A 8 -5.99 2.70 -44.32
N ASN A 9 -6.26 3.91 -43.83
CA ASN A 9 -5.37 5.05 -43.95
C ASN A 9 -4.36 5.10 -42.79
N LYS A 10 -3.07 5.12 -43.12
CA LYS A 10 -1.95 5.00 -42.16
C LYS A 10 -2.00 6.04 -41.03
N LYS A 11 -2.53 7.24 -41.30
CA LYS A 11 -2.68 8.32 -40.30
C LYS A 11 -3.71 7.97 -39.21
N TYR A 12 -4.86 7.40 -39.57
CA TYR A 12 -5.90 7.03 -38.58
C TYR A 12 -5.51 5.79 -37.77
N ARG A 13 -4.74 4.86 -38.35
CA ARG A 13 -4.19 3.70 -37.59
C ARG A 13 -3.23 4.13 -36.48
N MET A 14 -2.43 5.18 -36.72
CA MET A 14 -1.52 5.71 -35.69
C MET A 14 -2.27 6.46 -34.58
N LEU A 15 -3.42 7.06 -34.87
CA LEU A 15 -4.25 7.75 -33.89
C LEU A 15 -5.19 6.82 -33.11
N LEU A 16 -5.47 5.62 -33.64
CA LEU A 16 -6.36 4.65 -32.99
C LEU A 16 -5.89 4.29 -31.58
N PHE A 17 -4.60 4.00 -31.41
CA PHE A 17 -4.05 3.61 -30.10
C PHE A 17 -4.09 4.75 -29.07
N PRO A 18 -3.60 5.98 -29.37
CA PRO A 18 -3.75 7.12 -28.46
C PRO A 18 -5.21 7.45 -28.13
N VAL A 19 -6.13 7.37 -29.10
CA VAL A 19 -7.56 7.66 -28.86
C VAL A 19 -8.18 6.61 -27.95
N ILE A 20 -7.95 5.32 -28.20
CA ILE A 20 -8.42 4.25 -27.31
C ILE A 20 -7.81 4.41 -25.91
N PHE A 21 -6.51 4.71 -25.83
CA PHE A 21 -5.84 4.97 -24.56
C PHE A 21 -6.49 6.12 -23.79
N LEU A 22 -6.75 7.26 -24.44
CA LEU A 22 -7.42 8.41 -23.82
C LEU A 22 -8.86 8.08 -23.38
N ILE A 23 -9.60 7.30 -24.17
CA ILE A 23 -10.94 6.84 -23.80
C ILE A 23 -10.87 5.95 -22.55
N LEU A 24 -9.95 4.96 -22.52
CA LEU A 24 -9.77 4.09 -21.36
C LEU A 24 -9.35 4.89 -20.12
N LEU A 25 -8.42 5.84 -20.28
CA LEU A 25 -7.99 6.72 -19.20
C LEU A 25 -9.15 7.56 -18.66
N ALA A 26 -9.99 8.12 -19.55
CA ALA A 26 -11.18 8.87 -19.15
C ALA A 26 -12.19 7.99 -18.41
N LEU A 27 -12.43 6.77 -18.88
CA LEU A 27 -13.32 5.82 -18.18
C LEU A 27 -12.82 5.46 -16.79
N ILE A 28 -11.52 5.17 -16.64
CA ILE A 28 -10.89 4.92 -15.34
C ILE A 28 -11.02 6.15 -14.44
N ALA A 29 -10.77 7.35 -14.96
CA ALA A 29 -10.90 8.59 -14.20
C ALA A 29 -12.35 8.86 -13.76
N MET A 30 -13.33 8.56 -14.61
CA MET A 30 -14.75 8.69 -14.28
C MET A 30 -15.17 7.71 -13.17
N ASP A 31 -14.72 6.45 -13.24
CA ASP A 31 -15.01 5.41 -12.23
C ASP A 31 -14.36 5.72 -10.86
N ASN A 32 -13.31 6.56 -10.88
CA ASN A 32 -12.51 6.93 -9.71
C ASN A 32 -12.58 8.41 -9.37
N ILE A 33 -13.57 9.14 -9.90
CA ILE A 33 -13.66 10.60 -9.77
C ILE A 33 -13.75 11.06 -8.31
N GLN A 34 -14.34 10.23 -7.44
CA GLN A 34 -14.42 10.43 -5.99
C GLN A 34 -13.04 10.56 -5.32
N LEU A 35 -12.01 9.92 -5.88
CA LEU A 35 -10.64 10.00 -5.38
C LEU A 35 -9.98 11.33 -5.80
N ALA A 36 -10.34 11.86 -6.97
CA ALA A 36 -9.82 13.14 -7.46
C ALA A 36 -10.52 14.38 -6.86
N SER A 37 -11.81 14.27 -6.50
CA SER A 37 -12.65 15.44 -6.26
C SER A 37 -13.00 15.71 -4.79
N GLY A 38 -12.40 15.05 -3.80
CA GLY A 38 -12.83 15.33 -2.41
C GLY A 38 -12.12 14.65 -1.25
N ARG A 39 -11.10 13.80 -1.46
CA ARG A 39 -10.44 13.09 -0.35
C ARG A 39 -8.95 13.43 -0.31
N ARG A 40 -8.58 14.28 0.66
CA ARG A 40 -7.17 14.63 0.96
C ARG A 40 -6.35 13.42 1.40
N ASP A 41 -7.02 12.36 1.81
CA ASP A 41 -6.37 11.12 2.24
C ASP A 41 -6.27 10.10 1.09
N SER A 42 -6.72 10.47 -0.12
CA SER A 42 -6.53 9.62 -1.29
C SER A 42 -5.08 9.61 -1.72
N VAL A 43 -4.65 8.46 -2.22
CA VAL A 43 -3.35 8.27 -2.84
C VAL A 43 -3.07 9.31 -3.92
N ILE A 44 -4.02 9.58 -4.82
CA ILE A 44 -3.82 10.52 -5.92
C ILE A 44 -3.48 11.90 -5.37
N TYR A 45 -4.22 12.35 -4.35
CA TYR A 45 -3.96 13.62 -3.70
C TYR A 45 -2.61 13.61 -2.99
N THR A 46 -2.32 12.57 -2.21
CA THR A 46 -1.05 12.43 -1.47
C THR A 46 0.14 12.52 -2.40
N TYR A 47 0.17 11.74 -3.49
CA TYR A 47 1.26 11.78 -4.46
C TYR A 47 1.37 13.13 -5.17
N ALA A 48 0.26 13.75 -5.57
CA ALA A 48 0.29 15.07 -6.20
C ALA A 48 0.85 16.13 -5.25
N ASN A 49 0.38 16.13 -4.00
CA ASN A 49 0.83 17.06 -2.96
C ASN A 49 2.30 16.84 -2.59
N SER A 50 2.73 15.60 -2.42
CA SER A 50 4.12 15.22 -2.17
C SER A 50 5.03 15.65 -3.32
N PHE A 51 4.62 15.40 -4.57
CA PHE A 51 5.35 15.86 -5.75
C PHE A 51 5.52 17.39 -5.79
N LEU A 52 4.47 18.16 -5.46
CA LEU A 52 4.54 19.61 -5.37
C LEU A 52 5.50 20.12 -4.28
N LYS A 53 5.73 19.32 -3.24
CA LYS A 53 6.69 19.59 -2.16
C LYS A 53 8.10 19.08 -2.44
N GLY A 54 8.32 18.36 -3.54
CA GLY A 54 9.59 17.71 -3.85
C GLY A 54 9.84 16.41 -3.08
N GLU A 55 8.81 15.85 -2.46
CA GLU A 55 8.86 14.55 -1.77
C GLU A 55 8.77 13.43 -2.82
N ILE A 56 9.74 12.51 -2.84
CA ILE A 56 9.92 11.54 -3.91
C ILE A 56 10.29 10.15 -3.38
N GLY A 57 9.88 9.11 -4.11
CA GLY A 57 10.22 7.73 -3.78
C GLY A 57 9.74 7.31 -2.39
N SER A 58 10.53 6.45 -1.73
CA SER A 58 10.28 5.95 -0.37
C SER A 58 10.74 6.91 0.73
N GLY A 59 11.12 8.14 0.40
CA GLY A 59 11.70 9.10 1.33
C GLY A 59 13.18 8.87 1.61
N TYR A 60 13.78 9.82 2.31
CA TYR A 60 15.19 9.84 2.69
C TYR A 60 15.37 10.61 4.00
N GLY A 61 16.27 10.13 4.86
CA GLY A 61 16.52 10.74 6.16
C GLY A 61 17.66 10.08 6.92
N ILE A 62 17.79 10.48 8.18
CA ILE A 62 18.76 9.90 9.12
C ILE A 62 18.03 8.82 9.92
N ALA A 63 18.65 7.65 10.03
CA ALA A 63 18.13 6.57 10.87
C ALA A 63 17.97 7.05 12.32
N SER A 64 16.88 6.65 12.96
CA SER A 64 16.68 7.00 14.35
C SER A 64 17.44 6.04 15.27
N ASN A 65 17.92 6.57 16.40
CA ASN A 65 18.58 5.81 17.46
C ASN A 65 17.67 5.58 18.68
N ASP A 66 16.37 5.87 18.55
CA ASP A 66 15.45 5.76 19.68
C ASP A 66 15.20 4.29 20.04
N LYS A 67 15.17 4.03 21.35
CA LYS A 67 14.82 2.72 21.88
C LYS A 67 13.31 2.54 21.81
N VAL A 68 12.83 1.77 20.84
CA VAL A 68 11.43 1.37 20.74
C VAL A 68 11.28 -0.05 21.26
N SER A 69 10.27 -0.26 22.11
CA SER A 69 9.90 -1.60 22.56
C SER A 69 8.81 -2.16 21.67
N PHE A 70 9.04 -3.35 21.13
CA PHE A 70 8.03 -4.15 20.43
C PHE A 70 7.23 -5.05 21.39
N ALA A 71 7.45 -4.90 22.71
CA ALA A 71 6.74 -5.66 23.71
C ALA A 71 5.23 -5.39 23.61
N GLY A 72 4.46 -6.47 23.62
CA GLY A 72 3.01 -6.40 23.54
C GLY A 72 2.44 -6.48 22.13
N LEU A 73 3.26 -6.56 21.08
CA LEU A 73 2.77 -6.94 19.75
C LEU A 73 2.23 -8.37 19.74
N GLU A 74 1.16 -8.58 18.99
CA GLU A 74 0.54 -9.88 18.76
C GLU A 74 0.55 -10.20 17.26
N PRO A 75 0.76 -11.46 16.86
CA PRO A 75 0.60 -11.85 15.45
C PRO A 75 -0.69 -11.30 14.85
N GLY A 76 -0.58 -10.65 13.70
CA GLY A 76 -1.64 -9.89 13.02
C GLY A 76 -1.57 -8.38 13.21
N ASP A 77 -0.86 -7.89 14.23
CA ASP A 77 -0.62 -6.45 14.37
C ASP A 77 0.22 -5.92 13.18
N ILE A 78 0.03 -4.65 12.81
CA ILE A 78 0.66 -4.02 11.64
C ILE A 78 1.77 -3.09 12.11
N VAL A 79 2.91 -3.12 11.41
CA VAL A 79 4.08 -2.30 11.68
C VAL A 79 4.31 -1.37 10.49
N LEU A 80 4.29 -0.07 10.74
CA LEU A 80 4.48 0.97 9.73
C LEU A 80 5.83 1.67 9.92
N GLY A 81 6.58 1.79 8.84
CA GLY A 81 7.92 2.38 8.83
C GLY A 81 8.03 3.47 7.80
N GLY A 82 8.59 4.61 8.16
CA GLY A 82 8.67 5.76 7.26
C GLY A 82 10.01 6.49 7.30
N TRP A 83 10.36 7.04 6.16
CA TRP A 83 11.39 8.05 6.01
C TRP A 83 10.74 9.40 5.73
N PRO A 84 11.37 10.52 6.12
CA PRO A 84 10.90 11.84 5.76
C PRO A 84 10.93 12.01 4.24
N ASN A 85 10.13 12.95 3.72
CA ASN A 85 10.07 13.26 2.29
C ASN A 85 9.59 12.09 1.39
N CYS A 86 8.80 11.18 1.94
CA CYS A 86 8.20 10.07 1.21
C CYS A 86 7.06 10.54 0.29
N ALA A 87 6.98 9.98 -0.93
CA ALA A 87 6.00 10.41 -1.93
C ALA A 87 4.54 9.98 -1.64
N TYR A 88 4.34 9.10 -0.66
CA TYR A 88 3.06 8.42 -0.44
C TYR A 88 2.55 8.50 0.99
N GLY A 89 2.89 9.59 1.67
CA GLY A 89 2.50 9.88 3.03
C GLY A 89 3.66 9.72 4.00
N ARG A 90 3.36 9.70 5.29
CA ARG A 90 4.37 9.66 6.34
C ARG A 90 5.01 8.27 6.45
N PHE A 91 4.24 7.20 6.31
CA PHE A 91 4.78 5.83 6.29
C PHE A 91 5.12 5.34 4.88
N SER A 92 6.38 4.96 4.71
CA SER A 92 6.96 4.47 3.44
C SER A 92 6.86 2.94 3.26
N HIS A 93 6.51 2.23 4.32
CA HIS A 93 6.53 0.78 4.39
C HIS A 93 5.51 0.25 5.40
N ALA A 94 5.05 -0.97 5.17
CA ALA A 94 4.10 -1.67 6.03
C ALA A 94 4.42 -3.17 6.06
N GLY A 95 4.22 -3.78 7.22
CA GLY A 95 4.42 -5.20 7.43
C GLY A 95 3.41 -5.74 8.43
N ILE A 96 3.05 -7.01 8.30
CA ILE A 96 2.22 -7.72 9.28
C ILE A 96 3.12 -8.53 10.22
N TYR A 97 3.03 -8.28 11.52
CA TYR A 97 3.76 -9.03 12.53
C TYR A 97 3.26 -10.48 12.55
N VAL A 98 4.17 -11.45 12.39
CA VAL A 98 3.80 -12.88 12.30
C VAL A 98 4.17 -13.68 13.55
N GLY A 99 4.76 -13.03 14.55
CA GLY A 99 5.27 -13.69 15.77
C GLY A 99 6.79 -13.86 15.74
N ASP A 100 7.36 -14.30 16.85
CA ASP A 100 8.80 -14.61 16.99
C ASP A 100 9.74 -13.48 16.52
N ASN A 101 9.37 -12.21 16.76
CA ASN A 101 10.10 -11.03 16.29
C ASN A 101 10.21 -10.92 14.75
N MET A 102 9.32 -11.58 14.01
CA MET A 102 9.29 -11.54 12.55
C MET A 102 8.09 -10.78 12.02
N VAL A 103 8.28 -10.14 10.87
CA VAL A 103 7.28 -9.39 10.12
C VAL A 103 7.28 -9.84 8.67
N LEU A 104 6.12 -10.11 8.10
CA LEU A 104 5.99 -10.33 6.66
C LEU A 104 5.69 -9.01 5.96
N GLU A 105 6.52 -8.69 4.97
CA GLU A 105 6.47 -7.45 4.20
C GLU A 105 6.99 -7.71 2.77
N GLY A 106 7.08 -6.66 1.95
CA GLY A 106 7.40 -6.80 0.53
C GLY A 106 8.52 -5.88 0.06
N TYR A 107 9.54 -6.43 -0.59
CA TYR A 107 10.65 -5.68 -1.19
C TYR A 107 10.82 -5.99 -2.68
N VAL A 108 11.37 -5.02 -3.44
CA VAL A 108 11.58 -5.14 -4.89
C VAL A 108 12.52 -6.30 -5.25
N ASP A 109 13.54 -6.52 -4.43
CA ASP A 109 14.60 -7.51 -4.63
C ASP A 109 14.27 -8.90 -4.08
N TYR A 110 13.43 -9.00 -3.04
CA TYR A 110 13.12 -10.27 -2.37
C TYR A 110 11.66 -10.73 -2.51
N GLY A 111 10.78 -9.93 -3.10
CA GLY A 111 9.35 -10.22 -3.11
C GLY A 111 8.73 -10.10 -1.71
N LEU A 112 7.65 -10.86 -1.47
CA LEU A 112 7.09 -11.00 -0.13
C LEU A 112 8.00 -11.89 0.73
N SER A 113 8.44 -11.40 1.87
CA SER A 113 9.42 -12.09 2.71
C SER A 113 9.19 -11.81 4.20
N ALA A 114 9.48 -12.81 5.04
CA ALA A 114 9.54 -12.61 6.47
C ALA A 114 10.92 -12.05 6.85
N GLN A 115 10.93 -10.94 7.58
CA GLN A 115 12.14 -10.25 8.02
C GLN A 115 12.12 -10.04 9.54
N GLU A 116 13.30 -9.85 10.10
CA GLU A 116 13.47 -9.49 11.51
C GLU A 116 12.84 -8.12 11.79
N LEU A 117 11.91 -8.05 12.74
CA LEU A 117 11.20 -6.83 13.14
C LEU A 117 12.14 -5.70 13.56
N SER A 118 13.32 -6.05 14.07
CA SER A 118 14.32 -5.08 14.55
C SER A 118 14.77 -4.07 13.50
N HIS A 119 14.69 -4.39 12.20
CA HIS A 119 15.07 -3.45 11.14
C HIS A 119 14.18 -2.20 11.12
N TYR A 120 12.94 -2.28 11.64
CA TYR A 120 12.04 -1.13 11.73
C TYR A 120 12.57 -0.04 12.67
N LEU A 121 13.50 -0.36 13.57
CA LEU A 121 14.15 0.63 14.44
C LEU A 121 14.96 1.66 13.64
N ASN A 122 15.36 1.32 12.42
CA ASN A 122 16.10 2.23 11.56
C ASN A 122 15.22 3.37 11.04
N TYR A 123 13.91 3.17 10.87
CA TYR A 123 13.03 4.20 10.36
C TYR A 123 12.94 5.41 11.30
N SER A 124 12.88 6.61 10.73
CA SER A 124 12.65 7.84 11.50
C SER A 124 11.21 7.92 12.00
N GLU A 125 10.27 7.44 11.19
CA GLU A 125 8.85 7.34 11.49
C GLU A 125 8.49 5.88 11.78
N LEU A 126 7.78 5.62 12.88
CA LEU A 126 7.37 4.27 13.25
C LEU A 126 5.99 4.30 13.91
N CYS A 127 5.09 3.43 13.46
CA CYS A 127 3.79 3.25 14.09
C CYS A 127 3.45 1.78 14.22
N LEU A 128 2.97 1.39 15.40
CA LEU A 128 2.53 0.03 15.72
C LEU A 128 1.00 0.05 15.84
N LEU A 129 0.32 -0.75 15.04
CA LEU A 129 -1.13 -0.80 14.98
C LEU A 129 -1.63 -2.18 15.41
N ARG A 130 -2.59 -2.20 16.33
CA ARG A 130 -3.38 -3.39 16.66
C ARG A 130 -4.61 -3.44 15.78
N VAL A 131 -4.79 -4.53 15.02
CA VAL A 131 -6.08 -4.79 14.38
C VAL A 131 -7.06 -5.32 15.43
N GLU A 132 -8.20 -4.65 15.60
CA GLU A 132 -9.28 -5.03 16.51
C GLU A 132 -10.09 -6.18 15.90
N ALA A 133 -9.54 -7.38 16.01
CA ALA A 133 -10.12 -8.61 15.51
C ALA A 133 -9.96 -9.74 16.53
N SER A 134 -10.78 -10.78 16.40
CA SER A 134 -10.61 -12.00 17.20
C SER A 134 -9.25 -12.64 16.88
N ARG A 135 -8.73 -13.42 17.85
CA ARG A 135 -7.47 -14.14 17.65
C ARG A 135 -7.51 -15.05 16.41
N GLU A 136 -8.64 -15.72 16.20
CA GLU A 136 -8.86 -16.57 15.01
C GLU A 136 -8.71 -15.79 13.69
N ILE A 137 -9.26 -14.57 13.60
CA ILE A 137 -9.14 -13.75 12.39
C ILE A 137 -7.69 -13.30 12.18
N LYS A 138 -7.00 -12.89 13.25
CA LYS A 138 -5.57 -12.52 13.17
C LYS A 138 -4.71 -13.70 12.70
N ASP A 139 -4.93 -14.89 13.24
CA ASP A 139 -4.19 -16.10 12.86
C ASP A 139 -4.45 -16.46 11.38
N LYS A 140 -5.70 -16.33 10.90
CA LYS A 140 -6.03 -16.54 9.47
C LYS A 140 -5.38 -15.48 8.57
N ALA A 141 -5.35 -14.21 8.99
CA ALA A 141 -4.68 -13.15 8.23
C ALA A 141 -3.16 -13.39 8.14
N VAL A 142 -2.52 -13.77 9.25
CA VAL A 142 -1.09 -14.15 9.27
C VAL A 142 -0.84 -15.35 8.37
N ALA A 143 -1.64 -16.41 8.48
CA ALA A 143 -1.51 -17.61 7.64
C ALA A 143 -1.69 -17.29 6.15
N TYR A 144 -2.66 -16.44 5.81
CA TYR A 144 -2.87 -15.95 4.45
C TYR A 144 -1.61 -15.25 3.93
N ALA A 145 -1.06 -14.32 4.70
CA ALA A 145 0.09 -13.54 4.30
C ALA A 145 1.32 -14.45 4.09
N LEU A 146 1.59 -15.36 5.04
CA LEU A 146 2.69 -16.33 4.95
C LEU A 146 2.56 -17.27 3.75
N ALA A 147 1.34 -17.67 3.36
CA ALA A 147 1.12 -18.50 2.17
C ALA A 147 1.53 -17.81 0.85
N HIS A 148 1.69 -16.48 0.86
CA HIS A 148 2.13 -15.70 -0.30
C HIS A 148 3.61 -15.32 -0.23
N GLN A 149 4.36 -15.82 0.76
CA GLN A 149 5.81 -15.62 0.83
C GLN A 149 6.51 -16.11 -0.45
N GLY A 150 7.51 -15.35 -0.91
CA GLY A 150 8.25 -15.58 -2.15
C GLY A 150 7.56 -15.05 -3.41
N GLN A 151 6.33 -14.56 -3.33
CA GLN A 151 5.64 -13.99 -4.49
C GLN A 151 6.17 -12.60 -4.86
N MET A 152 6.00 -12.24 -6.13
CA MET A 152 6.59 -11.05 -6.72
C MET A 152 6.03 -9.76 -6.13
N PHE A 153 6.96 -8.87 -5.75
CA PHE A 153 6.65 -7.51 -5.35
C PHE A 153 6.58 -6.58 -6.55
N TYR A 154 5.61 -5.67 -6.54
CA TYR A 154 5.52 -4.55 -7.46
C TYR A 154 4.98 -3.32 -6.72
N PRO A 155 5.72 -2.19 -6.62
CA PRO A 155 5.33 -1.05 -5.80
C PRO A 155 3.90 -0.54 -6.09
N VAL A 156 3.50 -0.54 -7.37
CA VAL A 156 2.21 -0.01 -7.85
C VAL A 156 1.20 -1.15 -8.06
N ALA A 157 1.22 -2.17 -7.20
CA ALA A 157 0.22 -3.23 -7.22
C ALA A 157 -1.14 -2.69 -6.74
N PHE A 158 -2.06 -2.45 -7.68
CA PHE A 158 -3.46 -2.13 -7.37
C PHE A 158 -4.15 -3.28 -6.65
N LYS A 159 -5.26 -2.99 -5.96
CA LYS A 159 -6.02 -3.99 -5.21
C LYS A 159 -6.42 -5.22 -6.02
N GLN A 160 -6.77 -5.03 -7.29
CA GLN A 160 -7.30 -6.10 -8.13
C GLN A 160 -6.22 -7.12 -8.51
N GLY A 161 -6.62 -8.40 -8.51
CA GLY A 161 -5.78 -9.54 -8.89
C GLY A 161 -4.74 -9.94 -7.84
N GLU A 162 -4.14 -11.11 -8.02
CA GLU A 162 -3.25 -11.75 -7.02
C GLU A 162 -1.84 -12.03 -7.58
N ARG A 163 -1.54 -11.50 -8.78
CA ARG A 163 -0.25 -11.75 -9.45
C ARG A 163 0.90 -10.96 -8.86
N TYR A 164 0.60 -9.77 -8.34
CA TYR A 164 1.59 -8.84 -7.81
C TYR A 164 1.11 -8.28 -6.47
N TRP A 165 2.07 -8.10 -5.59
CA TRP A 165 1.86 -7.61 -4.23
C TRP A 165 2.71 -6.38 -3.96
N ASN A 166 2.23 -5.52 -3.08
CA ASN A 166 3.08 -4.56 -2.40
C ASN A 166 2.91 -4.73 -0.88
N CYS A 167 3.69 -3.97 -0.12
CA CYS A 167 3.80 -4.08 1.33
C CYS A 167 2.45 -3.92 2.04
N SER A 168 1.57 -3.06 1.54
CA SER A 168 0.24 -2.80 2.11
C SER A 168 -0.85 -3.70 1.53
N LYS A 169 -0.85 -4.00 0.23
CA LYS A 169 -1.89 -4.81 -0.42
C LYS A 169 -2.01 -6.21 0.19
N ILE A 170 -0.89 -6.87 0.51
CA ILE A 170 -0.92 -8.21 1.10
C ILE A 170 -1.61 -8.19 2.48
N ILE A 171 -1.36 -7.15 3.28
CA ILE A 171 -1.95 -6.96 4.61
C ILE A 171 -3.45 -6.67 4.48
N TRP A 172 -3.82 -5.73 3.60
CA TRP A 172 -5.21 -5.42 3.35
C TRP A 172 -5.98 -6.65 2.89
N GLN A 173 -5.46 -7.39 1.91
CA GLN A 173 -6.14 -8.58 1.37
C GLN A 173 -6.25 -9.68 2.44
N ALA A 174 -5.21 -9.90 3.25
CA ALA A 174 -5.20 -10.88 4.33
C ALA A 174 -6.35 -10.68 5.32
N TYR A 175 -6.69 -9.42 5.63
CA TYR A 175 -7.84 -9.08 6.48
C TYR A 175 -9.17 -9.00 5.72
N ASN A 176 -9.14 -8.51 4.48
CA ASN A 176 -10.34 -8.33 3.66
C ASN A 176 -11.02 -9.68 3.37
N VAL A 177 -10.26 -10.74 3.09
CA VAL A 177 -10.81 -12.10 2.91
C VAL A 177 -11.41 -12.70 4.19
N GLN A 178 -11.11 -12.13 5.36
CA GLN A 178 -11.71 -12.50 6.65
C GLN A 178 -12.86 -11.56 7.05
N GLY A 179 -13.28 -10.65 6.16
CA GLY A 179 -14.39 -9.72 6.39
C GLY A 179 -14.02 -8.41 7.08
N ILE A 180 -12.73 -8.11 7.26
CA ILE A 180 -12.25 -6.83 7.81
C ILE A 180 -11.65 -6.00 6.69
N ASN A 181 -12.36 -4.94 6.28
CA ASN A 181 -11.84 -4.00 5.30
C ASN A 181 -11.03 -2.90 5.99
N LEU A 182 -9.70 -2.98 5.85
CA LEU A 182 -8.79 -1.96 6.38
C LEU A 182 -8.72 -0.69 5.52
N ASP A 183 -9.27 -0.70 4.31
CA ASP A 183 -9.34 0.49 3.45
C ASP A 183 -10.72 1.16 3.52
N ILE A 184 -10.80 2.24 4.28
CA ILE A 184 -12.03 2.99 4.52
C ILE A 184 -12.47 3.86 3.34
N ILE A 185 -11.54 4.27 2.47
CA ILE A 185 -11.84 5.18 1.36
C ILE A 185 -12.06 4.46 0.04
N ASN A 186 -11.82 3.16 -0.01
CA ASN A 186 -11.87 2.32 -1.20
C ASN A 186 -11.02 2.92 -2.33
N ASP A 187 -9.75 3.20 -2.04
CA ASP A 187 -8.80 3.77 -3.00
C ASP A 187 -8.38 2.77 -4.10
N LEU A 188 -7.68 3.24 -5.13
CA LEU A 188 -7.13 2.42 -6.21
C LEU A 188 -6.04 1.46 -5.71
N TRP A 189 -5.22 1.92 -4.77
CA TRP A 189 -4.23 1.11 -4.05
C TRP A 189 -4.14 1.52 -2.59
N ILE A 190 -3.61 0.64 -1.75
CA ILE A 190 -3.52 0.88 -0.30
C ILE A 190 -2.21 1.60 0.01
N ALA A 191 -2.25 2.81 0.55
CA ALA A 191 -1.06 3.44 1.12
C ALA A 191 -0.79 2.86 2.52
N PRO A 192 0.46 2.70 2.97
CA PRO A 192 0.76 2.32 4.35
C PRO A 192 0.03 3.20 5.39
N GLU A 193 0.00 4.52 5.12
CA GLU A 193 -0.69 5.50 5.96
C GLU A 193 -2.18 5.20 6.16
N SER A 194 -2.87 4.65 5.15
CA SER A 194 -4.32 4.48 5.24
C SER A 194 -4.74 3.49 6.34
N PHE A 195 -3.84 2.62 6.78
CA PHE A 195 -4.12 1.70 7.86
C PHE A 195 -4.40 2.41 9.19
N SER A 196 -3.68 3.48 9.51
CA SER A 196 -3.86 4.22 10.76
C SER A 196 -5.24 4.90 10.85
N ALA A 197 -5.87 5.17 9.71
CA ALA A 197 -7.21 5.75 9.60
C ALA A 197 -8.36 4.72 9.71
N SER A 198 -8.06 3.41 9.72
CA SER A 198 -9.10 2.38 9.80
C SER A 198 -9.75 2.34 11.20
N PRO A 199 -11.10 2.29 11.30
CA PRO A 199 -11.78 2.14 12.59
C PRO A 199 -11.56 0.75 13.21
N SER A 200 -11.00 -0.20 12.45
CA SER A 200 -10.66 -1.54 12.93
C SER A 200 -9.23 -1.62 13.46
N VAL A 201 -8.54 -0.49 13.64
CA VAL A 201 -7.21 -0.47 14.24
C VAL A 201 -7.12 0.47 15.44
N LYS A 202 -6.23 0.11 16.36
CA LYS A 202 -5.81 0.94 17.48
C LYS A 202 -4.30 1.18 17.40
N ILE A 203 -3.88 2.43 17.52
CA ILE A 203 -2.46 2.79 17.65
C ILE A 203 -1.96 2.32 19.03
N LEU A 204 -0.94 1.46 19.02
CA LEU A 204 -0.24 1.00 20.23
C LEU A 204 0.93 1.90 20.57
N TYR A 205 1.61 2.39 19.54
CA TYR A 205 2.79 3.23 19.64
C TYR A 205 2.95 4.05 18.36
N GLU A 206 3.45 5.27 18.49
CA GLU A 206 3.77 6.13 17.36
C GLU A 206 4.97 7.01 17.69
N LYS A 207 5.81 7.23 16.68
CA LYS A 207 7.01 8.06 16.74
C LYS A 207 7.23 8.79 15.42
N GLY A 208 7.78 10.00 15.55
CA GLY A 208 8.09 10.92 14.46
C GLY A 208 6.94 11.90 14.22
N THR A 209 6.99 12.67 13.14
CA THR A 209 6.14 13.86 12.92
C THR A 209 5.37 13.82 11.61
#